data_AF-A0A534VGF0-F1
#
_entry.id   AF-A0A534VGF0-F1
#
_cell.length_a   1.000
_cell.length_b   1.000
_cell.length_c   1.000
_cell.angle_alpha   90.00
_cell.angle_beta   90.00
_cell.angle_gamma   90.00
#
_symmetry.space_group_name_H-M   'P 1'
#
loop_
_entity.id
_entity.type
_entity.pdbx_description
1 polymer ?
#
loop_
_entity_poly.entity_id
_entity_poly.type
_entity_poly.pdbx_seq_one_letter_code
_entity_poly.pdbx_strand_id
1 'polypeptide(L)'
;MDQYKTPEATRRVATVLLAPAVFGRPMVATPGVPPDRVKILRDAYHTSLKDPALLEELKKRRWVVDAISGEELAKLAKEVVSQPPEVIERMKKLLGN
;
A
#
# COMPACT_ATOMS: atom_id res chain seq x y z
N MET A 1 0.64 5.32 -19.30
CA MET A 1 0.48 3.99 -19.95
C MET A 1 -0.63 3.98 -20.99
N ASP A 2 -1.63 4.85 -20.91
CA ASP A 2 -2.74 4.90 -21.89
C ASP A 2 -2.32 5.46 -23.26
N GLN A 3 -1.45 6.48 -23.28
CA GLN A 3 -0.91 7.05 -24.51
C GLN A 3 -0.21 6.01 -25.41
N TYR A 4 0.40 4.99 -24.81
CA TYR A 4 1.13 3.92 -25.52
C TYR A 4 0.34 2.61 -25.63
N LYS A 5 -0.95 2.60 -25.26
CA LYS A 5 -1.81 1.39 -25.26
C LYS A 5 -1.11 0.19 -24.61
N THR A 6 -0.40 0.42 -23.51
CA THR A 6 0.39 -0.62 -22.84
C THR A 6 -0.50 -1.81 -22.44
N PRO A 7 -0.12 -3.06 -22.78
CA PRO A 7 -0.90 -4.25 -22.45
C PRO A 7 -1.18 -4.37 -20.95
N GLU A 8 -2.36 -4.86 -20.57
CA GLU A 8 -2.79 -4.97 -19.17
C GLU A 8 -1.81 -5.79 -18.32
N ALA A 9 -1.28 -6.89 -18.86
CA ALA A 9 -0.27 -7.71 -18.19
C ALA A 9 0.97 -6.89 -17.79
N THR A 10 1.45 -6.02 -18.68
CA THR A 10 2.61 -5.14 -18.40
C THR A 10 2.26 -4.08 -17.36
N ARG A 11 1.03 -3.54 -17.38
CA ARG A 11 0.56 -2.61 -16.34
C ARG A 11 0.56 -3.28 -14.97
N ARG A 12 0.02 -4.50 -14.87
CA ARG A 12 -0.03 -5.27 -13.62
C ARG A 12 1.35 -5.64 -13.10
N VAL A 13 2.29 -6.01 -13.97
CA VAL A 13 3.70 -6.22 -13.59
C VAL A 13 4.27 -4.94 -12.95
N ALA A 14 4.04 -3.77 -13.55
CA ALA A 14 4.49 -2.51 -12.96
C ALA A 14 3.81 -2.21 -11.62
N THR A 15 2.49 -2.45 -11.49
CA THR A 15 1.77 -2.30 -10.21
C THR A 15 2.41 -3.16 -9.12
N VAL A 16 2.64 -4.45 -9.38
CA VAL A 16 3.23 -5.37 -8.40
C VAL A 16 4.66 -4.96 -8.04
N LEU A 17 5.46 -4.57 -9.03
CA LEU A 17 6.85 -4.15 -8.84
C LEU A 17 6.96 -2.88 -8.00
N LEU A 18 6.05 -1.92 -8.19
CA LEU A 18 6.07 -0.62 -7.53
C LEU A 18 5.29 -0.57 -6.21
N ALA A 19 4.41 -1.54 -5.96
CA ALA A 19 3.58 -1.60 -4.76
C ALA A 19 4.36 -1.48 -3.43
N PRO A 20 5.55 -2.09 -3.24
CA PRO A 20 6.30 -1.93 -1.99
C PRO A 20 6.65 -0.48 -1.66
N ALA A 21 6.94 0.34 -2.68
CA ALA A 21 7.24 1.76 -2.48
C ALA A 21 6.00 2.54 -2.00
N VAL A 22 4.81 2.14 -2.47
CA VAL A 22 3.53 2.74 -2.08
C VAL A 22 3.06 2.25 -0.71
N PHE A 23 3.30 0.98 -0.37
CA PHE A 23 2.97 0.45 0.96
C PHE A 23 3.77 1.12 2.07
N GLY A 24 5.02 1.50 1.80
CA GLY A 24 5.88 2.13 2.78
C GLY A 24 6.01 1.28 4.05
N ARG A 25 5.41 1.75 5.14
CA ARG A 25 5.37 1.04 6.44
C ARG A 25 3.92 0.85 6.90
N PRO A 26 3.21 -0.14 6.36
CA PRO A 26 1.81 -0.34 6.68
C PRO A 26 1.63 -0.89 8.10
N MET A 27 0.57 -0.45 8.78
CA MET A 27 0.07 -1.11 9.98
C MET A 27 -1.04 -2.08 9.60
N VAL A 28 -0.90 -3.32 10.04
CA VAL A 28 -1.83 -4.41 9.71
C VAL A 28 -2.33 -5.09 10.98
N ALA A 29 -3.59 -5.50 10.96
CA ALA A 29 -4.20 -6.28 12.02
C ALA A 29 -4.38 -7.74 11.56
N THR A 30 -4.62 -8.64 12.50
CA THR A 30 -4.86 -10.06 12.19
C THR A 30 -6.20 -10.27 11.47
N PRO A 31 -6.35 -11.37 10.71
CA PRO A 31 -7.65 -11.77 10.18
C PRO A 31 -8.68 -11.98 11.30
N GLY A 32 -9.95 -11.68 11.03
CA GLY A 32 -11.06 -11.90 11.96
C GLY A 32 -11.35 -10.75 12.94
N VAL A 33 -10.61 -9.63 12.84
CA VAL A 33 -10.94 -8.42 13.61
C VAL A 33 -12.31 -7.89 13.16
N PRO A 34 -13.26 -7.63 14.09
CA PRO A 34 -14.57 -7.09 13.74
C PRO A 34 -14.49 -5.77 12.96
N PRO A 35 -15.34 -5.55 11.94
CA PRO A 35 -15.30 -4.33 11.11
C PRO A 35 -15.32 -3.03 11.90
N ASP A 36 -16.12 -2.96 12.98
CA ASP A 36 -16.20 -1.76 13.82
C ASP A 36 -14.88 -1.45 14.52
N ARG A 37 -14.12 -2.49 14.92
CA ARG A 37 -12.78 -2.30 15.50
C ARG A 37 -11.78 -1.84 14.46
N VAL A 38 -11.85 -2.38 13.24
CA VAL A 38 -11.02 -1.91 12.12
C VAL A 38 -11.29 -0.43 11.85
N LYS A 39 -12.55 -0.03 11.83
CA LYS A 39 -12.95 1.37 11.64
C LYS A 39 -12.36 2.28 12.73
N ILE A 40 -12.50 1.90 14.00
CA ILE A 40 -11.93 2.66 15.12
C ILE A 40 -10.42 2.85 14.97
N LEU A 41 -9.68 1.79 14.62
CA LEU A 41 -8.23 1.85 14.44
C LEU A 41 -7.82 2.76 13.28
N ARG A 42 -8.54 2.70 12.15
CA ARG A 42 -8.30 3.58 11.00
C ARG A 42 -8.57 5.04 11.34
N ASP A 43 -9.70 5.32 11.97
CA ASP A 43 -10.10 6.66 12.38
C ASP A 43 -9.10 7.25 13.39
N ALA A 44 -8.66 6.45 14.36
CA ALA A 44 -7.66 6.85 15.35
C ALA A 44 -6.30 7.16 14.69
N TYR A 45 -5.85 6.33 13.74
CA TYR A 45 -4.62 6.59 12.99
C TYR A 45 -4.70 7.88 12.18
N HIS A 46 -5.79 8.10 11.46
CA HIS A 46 -5.98 9.32 10.67
C HIS A 46 -6.07 10.57 11.56
N THR A 47 -6.64 10.43 12.76
CA THR A 47 -6.72 11.53 13.73
C THR A 47 -5.36 11.85 14.35
N SER A 48 -4.54 10.84 14.67
CA SER A 48 -3.22 11.06 15.25
C SER A 48 -2.27 11.79 14.30
N LEU A 49 -2.39 11.56 12.99
CA LEU A 49 -1.62 12.28 11.97
C LEU A 49 -1.92 13.79 11.90
N LYS A 50 -3.02 14.24 12.53
CA LYS A 50 -3.37 15.66 12.66
C LYS A 50 -2.91 16.26 13.99
N ASP A 51 -2.39 15.45 14.91
CA ASP A 51 -1.93 15.92 16.21
C ASP A 51 -0.64 16.77 16.06
N PRO A 52 -0.65 18.05 16.47
CA PRO A 52 0.54 18.90 16.40
C PRO A 52 1.74 18.33 17.15
N ALA A 53 1.52 17.63 18.27
CA ALA A 53 2.61 17.03 19.04
C ALA A 53 3.32 15.92 18.25
N LEU A 54 2.55 15.08 17.55
CA LEU A 54 3.11 14.06 16.66
C LEU A 54 3.86 14.71 15.49
N LEU A 55 3.28 15.71 14.84
CA LEU A 55 3.91 16.39 13.70
C LEU A 55 5.25 17.04 14.07
N GLU A 56 5.36 17.66 15.24
CA GLU A 56 6.62 18.23 15.73
C GLU A 56 7.67 17.15 16.01
N GLU A 57 7.25 16.00 16.54
CA GLU A 57 8.16 14.87 16.73
C GLU A 57 8.63 14.28 15.40
N LEU A 58 7.73 14.13 14.42
CA LEU A 58 8.07 13.67 13.07
C LEU A 58 9.09 14.59 12.40
N LYS A 59 8.93 15.93 12.54
CA LYS A 59 9.91 16.92 12.04
C LYS A 59 11.27 16.76 12.70
N LYS A 60 11.33 16.63 14.04
CA LYS A 60 12.59 16.44 14.78
C LYS A 60 13.32 15.18 14.32
N ARG A 61 12.58 14.11 14.05
CA ARG A 61 13.11 12.83 13.55
C ARG A 61 13.39 12.84 12.04
N ARG A 62 13.06 13.92 11.33
CA ARG A 62 13.12 14.05 9.87
C ARG A 62 12.36 12.94 9.14
N TRP A 63 11.22 12.53 9.71
CA TRP A 63 10.35 11.53 9.11
C TRP A 63 9.36 12.22 8.19
N VAL A 64 9.44 11.91 6.90
CA VAL A 64 8.39 12.26 5.93
C VAL A 64 7.30 11.23 6.06
N VAL A 65 6.10 11.68 6.44
CA VAL A 65 4.92 10.82 6.54
C VAL A 65 3.96 11.22 5.42
N ASP A 66 3.87 10.36 4.41
CA ASP A 66 2.86 10.42 3.37
C ASP A 66 1.94 9.22 3.57
N ALA A 67 0.85 9.45 4.30
CA ALA A 67 -0.04 8.38 4.73
C ALA A 67 -1.16 8.18 3.70
N ILE A 68 -1.32 6.94 3.25
CA ILE A 68 -2.50 6.50 2.49
C ILE A 68 -3.59 6.00 3.43
N SER A 69 -4.84 6.05 2.99
CA SER A 69 -5.94 5.51 3.80
C SER A 69 -5.85 3.99 3.95
N GLY A 70 -6.44 3.47 5.02
CA GLY A 70 -6.50 2.02 5.25
C GLY A 70 -7.30 1.28 4.16
N GLU A 71 -8.26 1.97 3.55
CA GLU A 71 -9.08 1.51 2.43
C GLU A 71 -8.25 1.39 1.15
N GLU A 72 -7.47 2.42 0.81
CA GLU A 72 -6.57 2.41 -0.35
C GLU A 72 -5.49 1.34 -0.19
N LEU A 73 -4.92 1.24 1.02
CA LEU A 73 -3.95 0.19 1.35
C LEU A 73 -4.54 -1.20 1.15
N ALA A 74 -5.77 -1.45 1.64
CA ALA A 74 -6.45 -2.73 1.49
C ALA A 74 -6.76 -3.05 0.02
N LYS A 75 -7.16 -2.04 -0.77
CA LYS A 75 -7.40 -2.19 -2.21
C LYS A 75 -6.12 -2.56 -2.95
N LEU A 76 -5.03 -1.84 -2.70
CA LEU A 76 -3.73 -2.12 -3.30
C LEU A 76 -3.20 -3.51 -2.87
N ALA A 77 -3.34 -3.86 -1.59
CA ALA A 77 -2.98 -5.19 -1.09
C ALA A 77 -3.74 -6.29 -1.85
N LYS A 78 -5.06 -6.14 -2.01
CA LYS A 78 -5.87 -7.09 -2.78
C LYS A 78 -5.39 -7.18 -4.22
N GLU A 79 -5.15 -6.06 -4.89
CA GLU A 79 -4.67 -6.02 -6.26
C GLU A 79 -3.33 -6.76 -6.40
N VAL A 80 -2.36 -6.50 -5.52
CA VAL A 80 -1.01 -7.09 -5.57
C VAL A 80 -1.01 -8.59 -5.28
N VAL A 81 -1.87 -9.09 -4.38
CA VAL A 81 -1.93 -10.53 -4.07
C VAL A 81 -2.76 -11.32 -5.08
N SER A 82 -3.72 -10.68 -5.77
CA SER A 82 -4.60 -11.34 -6.74
C SER A 82 -4.08 -11.24 -8.18
N GLN A 83 -2.85 -11.68 -8.42
CA GLN A 83 -2.19 -11.55 -9.73
C GLN A 83 -2.39 -12.79 -10.62
N PRO A 84 -2.66 -12.62 -11.92
CA PRO A 84 -2.74 -13.74 -12.86
C PRO A 84 -1.42 -14.52 -12.94
N PRO A 85 -1.46 -15.84 -13.24
CA PRO A 85 -0.26 -16.66 -13.39
C PRO A 85 0.79 -16.07 -14.35
N GLU A 86 0.35 -15.46 -15.46
CA GLU A 86 1.24 -14.81 -16.42
C GLU A 86 2.05 -13.66 -15.81
N VAL A 87 1.43 -12.85 -14.95
CA VAL A 87 2.10 -11.73 -14.26
C VAL A 87 3.10 -12.27 -13.26
N ILE A 88 2.75 -13.33 -12.51
CA ILE A 88 3.64 -13.99 -11.56
C ILE A 88 4.88 -14.54 -12.27
N GLU A 89 4.69 -15.24 -13.40
CA GLU A 89 5.80 -15.77 -14.20
C GLU A 89 6.73 -14.67 -14.74
N ARG A 90 6.17 -13.55 -15.20
CA ARG A 90 6.97 -12.38 -15.59
C ARG A 90 7.73 -11.78 -14.42
N MET A 91 7.11 -11.64 -13.25
CA MET A 91 7.77 -11.13 -12.04
C MET A 91 8.91 -12.03 -11.58
N LYS A 92 8.74 -13.36 -11.63
CA LYS A 92 9.81 -14.31 -11.34
C LYS A 92 11.03 -14.12 -12.24
N LYS A 93 10.82 -13.90 -13.54
CA LYS A 93 11.91 -13.61 -14.49
C LYS A 93 12.61 -12.27 -14.25
N LEU A 94 11.89 -11.29 -13.70
CA LEU A 94 12.45 -9.96 -13.41
C LEU A 94 13.20 -9.91 -12.07
N LEU A 95 12.75 -10.68 -11.07
CA LEU A 95 13.29 -10.68 -9.72
C LEU A 95 14.27 -11.83 -9.44
N GLY A 96 14.16 -12.92 -10.19
CA GLY A 96 15.10 -14.04 -10.16
C GLY A 96 16.14 -13.85 -11.25
N ASN A 97 17.41 -13.77 -10.86
CA ASN A 97 18.52 -14.10 -11.76
C ASN A 97 18.42 -15.57 -12.20
#